data_AF-A0A7Z6UAM5-F1
#
_entry.id   AF-A0A7Z6UAM5-F1
#
_cell.length_a   1.000
_cell.length_b   1.000
_cell.length_c   1.000
_cell.angle_alpha   90.00
_cell.angle_beta   90.00
_cell.angle_gamma   90.00
#
_symmetry.space_group_name_H-M   'P 1'
#
loop_
_entity.id
_entity.type
_entity.pdbx_description
1 polymer ?
#
loop_
_entity_poly.entity_id
_entity_poly.type
_entity_poly.pdbx_seq_one_letter_code
_entity_poly.pdbx_strand_id
1 'polypeptide(L)'
;MEAQENDMELRDIHSVMRWGIAGVLGAVLLSYSGHWWGKAIANEKHELAAYKSEIIAKNSEQQTAQARTYSLEIRGVGLAVNDWHQSSVWREIAKKSNNFSSIFPSDSKAYNPSLSSRETTADINTRVAFQHSAGESVAYWPIPAFALGPPNPYEKPYRAANLINSGRNAATLGVTQLLWQNDESTNYAQSMIERLFQFFEANPKVPQALIASEDGDVTRNIYRKRGTPGLQKNTQVVPTVFESMTGLLVTRSDRVDRYIRPYATNEPEDNQSKDTDLGKLWAFYWDRDKAFMDWYETAEKAKGVETPYAPGTMSTAYWQS
;
A
#
# COMPACT_ATOMS: atom_id res chain seq x y z
N MET A 1 67.85 58.02 -57.65
CA MET A 1 66.53 57.97 -56.99
C MET A 1 65.69 57.01 -57.83
N GLU A 2 65.68 55.72 -57.49
CA GLU A 2 64.85 54.72 -58.20
C GLU A 2 64.71 53.38 -57.44
N ALA A 3 65.44 53.19 -56.33
CA ALA A 3 65.35 51.97 -55.52
C ALA A 3 64.40 52.07 -54.32
N GLN A 4 63.81 53.25 -54.03
CA GLN A 4 63.01 53.48 -52.82
C GLN A 4 61.49 53.56 -53.07
N GLU A 5 61.07 53.71 -54.33
CA GLU A 5 59.65 53.83 -54.71
C GLU A 5 59.02 52.44 -54.98
N ASN A 6 59.76 51.51 -55.60
CA ASN A 6 59.30 50.14 -55.87
C ASN A 6 59.11 49.28 -54.60
N ASP A 7 59.84 49.54 -53.53
CA ASP A 7 59.74 48.77 -52.27
C ASP A 7 58.53 49.20 -51.42
N MET A 8 57.99 50.40 -51.66
CA MET A 8 56.83 50.95 -50.95
C MET A 8 55.51 50.48 -51.59
N GLU A 9 55.40 50.41 -52.92
CA GLU A 9 54.22 49.83 -53.60
C GLU A 9 54.09 48.31 -53.39
N LEU A 10 55.21 47.56 -53.40
CA LEU A 10 55.18 46.11 -53.18
C LEU A 10 54.75 45.74 -51.75
N ARG A 11 55.12 46.55 -50.74
CA ARG A 11 54.68 46.37 -49.35
C ARG A 11 53.19 46.65 -49.15
N ASP A 12 52.64 47.62 -49.87
CA ASP A 12 51.22 48.02 -49.74
C ASP A 12 50.29 47.02 -50.46
N ILE A 13 50.69 46.53 -51.63
CA ILE A 13 49.96 45.47 -52.36
C ILE A 13 49.96 44.15 -51.57
N HIS A 14 51.07 43.79 -50.91
CA HIS A 14 51.14 42.60 -50.05
C HIS A 14 50.27 42.70 -48.79
N SER A 15 50.07 43.91 -48.25
CA SER A 15 49.20 44.19 -47.12
C SER A 15 47.73 44.02 -47.52
N VAL A 16 47.28 44.75 -48.54
CA VAL A 16 45.88 44.74 -49.00
C VAL A 16 45.45 43.35 -49.47
N MET A 17 46.32 42.60 -50.17
CA MET A 17 46.03 41.25 -50.63
C MET A 17 45.99 40.23 -49.48
N ARG A 18 46.79 40.40 -48.41
CA ARG A 18 46.72 39.59 -47.18
C ARG A 18 45.42 39.83 -46.41
N TRP A 19 45.00 41.08 -46.26
CA TRP A 19 43.75 41.42 -45.56
C TRP A 19 42.51 41.01 -46.36
N GLY A 20 42.55 41.10 -47.70
CA GLY A 20 41.48 40.61 -48.59
C GLY A 20 41.30 39.10 -48.55
N ILE A 21 42.39 38.32 -48.63
CA ILE A 21 42.35 36.85 -48.53
C ILE A 21 41.93 36.41 -47.12
N ALA A 22 42.42 37.08 -46.07
CA ALA A 22 42.01 36.80 -44.69
C ALA A 22 40.52 37.11 -44.44
N GLY A 23 39.99 38.19 -45.04
CA GLY A 23 38.57 38.55 -44.96
C GLY A 23 37.66 37.52 -45.64
N VAL A 24 38.03 37.06 -46.83
CA VAL A 24 37.26 36.03 -47.56
C VAL A 24 37.31 34.67 -46.84
N LEU A 25 38.50 34.24 -46.39
CA LEU A 25 38.64 33.00 -45.62
C LEU A 25 37.90 33.07 -44.27
N GLY A 26 37.94 34.22 -43.60
CA GLY A 26 37.19 34.46 -42.37
C GLY A 26 35.67 34.38 -42.58
N ALA A 27 35.15 34.96 -43.65
CA ALA A 27 33.71 34.90 -43.97
C ALA A 27 33.25 33.48 -44.34
N VAL A 28 34.07 32.71 -45.06
CA VAL A 28 33.77 31.31 -45.41
C VAL A 28 33.83 30.41 -44.16
N LEU A 29 34.81 30.59 -43.28
CA LEU A 29 34.90 29.85 -42.03
C LEU A 29 33.75 30.18 -41.07
N LEU A 30 33.33 31.45 -40.97
CA LEU A 30 32.20 31.87 -40.13
C LEU A 30 30.86 31.35 -40.65
N SER A 31 30.64 31.37 -41.96
CA SER A 31 29.42 30.81 -42.56
C SER A 31 29.36 29.29 -42.42
N TYR A 32 30.49 28.59 -42.61
CA TYR A 32 30.55 27.14 -42.44
C TYR A 32 30.41 26.71 -40.97
N SER A 33 31.05 27.41 -40.03
CA SER A 33 30.90 27.16 -38.58
C SER A 33 29.49 27.48 -38.08
N GLY A 34 28.86 28.55 -38.56
CA GLY A 34 27.45 28.85 -38.30
C GLY A 34 26.51 27.78 -38.82
N HIS A 35 26.78 27.23 -40.02
CA HIS A 35 25.99 26.13 -40.60
C HIS A 35 26.11 24.83 -39.78
N TRP A 36 27.31 24.49 -39.33
CA TRP A 36 27.56 23.31 -38.49
C TRP A 36 26.95 23.45 -37.09
N TRP A 37 27.10 24.61 -36.46
CA TRP A 37 26.49 24.86 -35.15
C TRP A 37 24.95 24.88 -35.24
N GLY A 38 24.39 25.50 -36.28
CA GLY A 38 22.95 25.47 -36.55
C GLY A 38 22.41 24.05 -36.73
N LYS A 39 23.13 23.19 -37.45
CA LYS A 39 22.78 21.77 -37.61
C LYS A 39 22.88 20.98 -36.31
N ALA A 40 23.90 21.21 -35.49
CA ALA A 40 24.06 20.55 -34.19
C ALA A 40 22.91 20.91 -33.24
N ILE A 41 22.57 22.20 -33.12
CA ILE A 41 21.43 22.67 -32.30
C ILE A 41 20.11 22.12 -32.85
N ALA A 42 19.93 22.10 -34.17
CA ALA A 42 18.74 21.54 -34.78
C ALA A 42 18.62 20.03 -34.48
N ASN A 43 19.71 19.28 -34.53
CA ASN A 43 19.74 17.85 -34.22
C ASN A 43 19.44 17.58 -32.74
N GLU A 44 20.05 18.31 -31.80
CA GLU A 44 19.73 18.20 -30.37
C GLU A 44 18.26 18.52 -30.08
N LYS A 45 17.70 19.55 -30.72
CA LYS A 45 16.27 19.88 -30.59
C LYS A 45 15.39 18.78 -31.18
N HIS A 46 15.81 18.16 -32.28
CA HIS A 46 15.09 17.08 -32.92
C HIS A 46 15.13 15.79 -32.07
N GLU A 47 16.28 15.46 -31.50
CA GLU A 47 16.46 14.33 -30.58
C GLU A 47 15.68 14.54 -29.28
N LEU A 48 15.72 15.74 -28.70
CA LEU A 48 14.93 16.08 -27.52
C LEU A 48 13.42 16.03 -27.80
N ALA A 49 12.99 16.49 -28.98
CA ALA A 49 11.59 16.41 -29.41
C ALA A 49 11.16 14.96 -29.64
N ALA A 50 12.01 14.15 -30.28
CA ALA A 50 11.77 12.73 -30.49
C ALA A 50 11.69 11.98 -29.15
N TYR A 51 12.62 12.21 -28.23
CA TYR A 51 12.63 11.65 -26.89
C TYR A 51 11.38 12.04 -26.08
N LYS A 52 11.00 13.33 -26.10
CA LYS A 52 9.76 13.79 -25.46
C LYS A 52 8.53 13.13 -26.09
N SER A 53 8.49 13.02 -27.41
CA SER A 53 7.38 12.38 -28.12
C SER A 53 7.29 10.89 -27.82
N GLU A 54 8.42 10.19 -27.69
CA GLU A 54 8.49 8.79 -27.30
C GLU A 54 8.01 8.58 -25.86
N ILE A 55 8.45 9.43 -24.92
CA ILE A 55 7.98 9.42 -23.53
C ILE A 55 6.48 9.71 -23.46
N ILE A 56 5.97 10.68 -24.22
CA ILE A 56 4.54 10.99 -24.28
C ILE A 56 3.75 9.81 -24.89
N ALA A 57 4.25 9.22 -25.97
CA ALA A 57 3.62 8.06 -26.61
C ALA A 57 3.57 6.87 -25.65
N LYS A 58 4.69 6.55 -25.00
CA LYS A 58 4.81 5.46 -24.01
C LYS A 58 3.93 5.71 -22.78
N ASN A 59 3.85 6.95 -22.31
CA ASN A 59 2.93 7.34 -21.25
C ASN A 59 1.47 7.24 -21.69
N SER A 60 1.14 7.60 -22.94
CA SER A 60 -0.21 7.50 -23.48
C SER A 60 -0.63 6.05 -23.70
N GLU A 61 0.29 5.19 -24.15
CA GLU A 61 0.08 3.75 -24.31
C GLU A 61 -0.09 3.09 -22.93
N GLN A 62 0.74 3.45 -21.95
CA GLN A 62 0.53 3.03 -20.56
C GLN A 62 -0.79 3.53 -19.98
N GLN A 63 -1.19 4.77 -20.25
CA GLN A 63 -2.46 5.33 -19.80
C GLN A 63 -3.65 4.66 -20.49
N THR A 64 -3.52 4.31 -21.77
CA THR A 64 -4.56 3.64 -22.56
C THR A 64 -4.68 2.16 -22.18
N ALA A 65 -3.55 1.49 -21.88
CA ALA A 65 -3.53 0.15 -21.31
C ALA A 65 -4.10 0.14 -19.88
N GLN A 66 -3.76 1.12 -19.05
CA GLN A 66 -4.38 1.32 -17.73
C GLN A 66 -5.89 1.56 -17.83
N ALA A 67 -6.33 2.38 -18.78
CA ALA A 67 -7.76 2.64 -19.02
C ALA A 67 -8.51 1.41 -19.54
N ARG A 68 -7.81 0.40 -20.08
CA ARG A 68 -8.39 -0.88 -20.51
C ARG A 68 -8.39 -1.95 -19.41
N THR A 69 -7.63 -1.77 -18.33
CA THR A 69 -7.47 -2.76 -17.25
C THR A 69 -7.71 -2.10 -15.89
N TYR A 70 -8.97 -1.75 -15.60
CA TYR A 70 -9.39 -1.36 -14.23
C TYR A 70 -9.52 -2.59 -13.31
N SER A 71 -8.59 -3.53 -13.38
CA SER A 71 -8.61 -4.70 -12.50
C SER A 71 -8.01 -4.32 -11.16
N LEU A 72 -8.86 -4.23 -10.14
CA LEU A 72 -8.38 -4.48 -8.79
C LEU A 72 -7.80 -5.90 -8.77
N GLU A 73 -6.53 -6.00 -8.43
CA GLU A 73 -5.78 -7.23 -8.34
C GLU A 73 -5.68 -7.64 -6.88
N ILE A 74 -5.87 -8.93 -6.60
CA ILE A 74 -5.58 -9.48 -5.27
C ILE A 74 -4.08 -9.76 -5.21
N ARG A 75 -3.37 -8.98 -4.40
CA ARG A 75 -1.91 -9.09 -4.25
C ARG A 75 -1.50 -10.00 -3.11
N GLY A 76 -2.32 -10.08 -2.06
CA GLY A 76 -2.08 -10.95 -0.92
C GLY A 76 -3.39 -11.55 -0.42
N VAL A 77 -3.35 -12.83 -0.05
CA VAL A 77 -4.48 -13.56 0.52
C VAL A 77 -4.02 -14.27 1.77
N GLY A 78 -4.61 -13.90 2.90
CA GLY A 78 -4.49 -14.64 4.14
C GLY A 78 -5.77 -15.39 4.44
N LEU A 79 -5.69 -16.70 4.66
CA LEU A 79 -6.83 -17.54 5.03
C LEU A 79 -6.45 -18.48 6.17
N ALA A 80 -7.23 -18.46 7.23
CA ALA A 80 -7.12 -19.40 8.35
C ALA A 80 -8.51 -19.81 8.82
N VAL A 81 -8.73 -21.13 8.96
CA VAL A 81 -9.97 -21.70 9.49
C VAL A 81 -9.60 -22.78 10.51
N ASN A 82 -9.93 -22.53 11.77
CA ASN A 82 -9.56 -23.31 12.93
C ASN A 82 -8.06 -23.68 12.87
N ASP A 83 -7.69 -24.95 12.90
CA ASP A 83 -6.30 -25.39 12.89
C ASP A 83 -5.64 -25.43 11.49
N TRP A 84 -6.38 -25.05 10.43
CA TRP A 84 -5.89 -25.10 9.05
C TRP A 84 -5.64 -23.70 8.48
N HIS A 85 -4.47 -23.52 7.88
CA HIS A 85 -3.98 -22.26 7.35
C HIS A 85 -3.62 -22.38 5.85
N GLN A 86 -3.95 -21.37 5.06
CA GLN A 86 -3.53 -21.24 3.66
C GLN A 86 -3.84 -22.49 2.82
N SER A 87 -2.83 -23.05 2.16
CA SER A 87 -2.93 -24.25 1.31
C SER A 87 -3.43 -25.49 2.05
N SER A 88 -3.28 -25.56 3.37
CA SER A 88 -3.79 -26.70 4.14
C SER A 88 -5.31 -26.75 4.20
N VAL A 89 -6.00 -25.61 4.17
CA VAL A 89 -7.47 -25.56 4.07
C VAL A 89 -7.90 -26.25 2.77
N TRP A 90 -7.28 -25.87 1.65
CA TRP A 90 -7.56 -26.45 0.34
C TRP A 90 -7.24 -27.94 0.26
N ARG A 91 -6.15 -28.37 0.89
CA ARG A 91 -5.78 -29.78 0.98
C ARG A 91 -6.84 -30.60 1.70
N GLU A 92 -7.36 -30.12 2.83
CA GLU A 92 -8.40 -30.85 3.57
C GLU A 92 -9.74 -30.84 2.84
N ILE A 93 -10.08 -29.75 2.12
CA ILE A 93 -11.26 -29.72 1.23
C ILE A 93 -11.13 -30.78 0.14
N ALA A 94 -9.98 -30.82 -0.55
CA ALA A 94 -9.72 -31.80 -1.62
C ALA A 94 -9.76 -33.24 -1.10
N LYS A 95 -9.15 -33.49 0.07
CA LYS A 95 -9.14 -34.80 0.74
C LYS A 95 -10.55 -35.23 1.17
N LYS A 96 -11.37 -34.30 1.67
CA LYS A 96 -12.76 -34.58 2.05
C LYS A 96 -13.60 -34.92 0.82
N SER A 97 -13.33 -34.28 -0.32
CA SER A 97 -13.98 -34.52 -1.62
C SER A 97 -15.50 -34.56 -1.54
N ASN A 98 -16.09 -33.72 -0.68
CA ASN A 98 -17.52 -33.67 -0.44
C ASN A 98 -17.95 -32.25 -0.07
N ASN A 99 -18.71 -31.62 -0.96
CA ASN A 99 -19.15 -30.22 -0.82
C ASN A 99 -20.22 -30.01 0.26
N PHE A 100 -20.81 -31.07 0.80
CA PHE A 100 -21.89 -31.01 1.80
C PHE A 100 -21.42 -31.41 3.20
N SER A 101 -20.12 -31.53 3.42
CA SER A 101 -19.57 -31.94 4.71
C SER A 101 -18.42 -31.06 5.13
N SER A 102 -18.36 -30.76 6.43
CA SER A 102 -17.23 -30.05 7.00
C SER A 102 -15.93 -30.86 6.85
N ILE A 103 -14.82 -30.14 6.64
CA ILE A 103 -13.46 -30.67 6.77
C ILE A 103 -13.08 -30.93 8.24
N PHE A 104 -13.85 -30.38 9.18
CA PHE A 104 -13.65 -30.56 10.61
C PHE A 104 -14.51 -31.70 11.18
N PRO A 105 -14.01 -32.45 12.19
CA PRO A 105 -14.78 -33.50 12.85
C PRO A 105 -16.05 -32.99 13.53
N SER A 106 -17.11 -33.79 13.53
CA SER A 106 -18.33 -33.50 14.31
C SER A 106 -18.32 -34.09 15.71
N ASP A 107 -17.31 -34.90 16.07
CA ASP A 107 -17.14 -35.46 17.40
C ASP A 107 -16.36 -34.47 18.28
N SER A 108 -16.94 -34.09 19.42
CA SER A 108 -16.28 -33.18 20.36
C SER A 108 -14.95 -33.73 20.86
N LYS A 109 -14.80 -35.07 20.96
CA LYS A 109 -13.56 -35.71 21.43
C LYS A 109 -12.35 -35.43 20.54
N ALA A 110 -12.56 -35.00 19.30
CA ALA A 110 -11.48 -34.61 18.39
C ALA A 110 -10.84 -33.26 18.76
N TYR A 111 -11.43 -32.49 19.66
CA TYR A 111 -10.99 -31.14 20.01
C TYR A 111 -10.27 -31.09 21.36
N ASN A 112 -9.31 -30.16 21.46
CA ASN A 112 -8.59 -29.90 22.70
C ASN A 112 -9.55 -29.30 23.75
N PRO A 113 -9.63 -29.86 24.98
CA PRO A 113 -10.50 -29.32 26.02
C PRO A 113 -10.07 -27.95 26.56
N SER A 114 -8.82 -27.53 26.32
CA SER A 114 -8.30 -26.28 26.87
C SER A 114 -8.87 -25.06 26.14
N LEU A 115 -9.48 -24.14 26.90
CA LEU A 115 -9.89 -22.84 26.38
C LEU A 115 -8.69 -22.04 25.86
N SER A 116 -7.55 -22.11 26.55
CA SER A 116 -6.34 -21.39 26.11
C SER A 116 -5.82 -21.90 24.76
N SER A 117 -6.04 -23.18 24.44
CA SER A 117 -5.70 -23.72 23.12
C SER A 117 -6.55 -23.08 22.03
N ARG A 118 -7.85 -22.88 22.29
CA ARG A 118 -8.77 -22.23 21.34
C ARG A 118 -8.43 -20.76 21.16
N GLU A 119 -8.13 -20.05 22.26
CA GLU A 119 -7.67 -18.66 22.22
C GLU A 119 -6.36 -18.54 21.43
N THR A 120 -5.41 -19.46 21.66
CA THR A 120 -4.16 -19.52 20.88
C THR A 120 -4.41 -19.78 19.39
N THR A 121 -5.35 -20.66 19.04
CA THR A 121 -5.74 -20.89 17.63
C THR A 121 -6.30 -19.59 17.01
N ALA A 122 -7.16 -18.86 17.71
CA ALA A 122 -7.68 -17.57 17.23
C ALA A 122 -6.55 -16.55 17.00
N ASP A 123 -5.61 -16.42 17.94
CA ASP A 123 -4.46 -15.52 17.82
C ASP A 123 -3.55 -15.88 16.63
N ILE A 124 -3.28 -17.19 16.44
CA ILE A 124 -2.51 -17.71 15.30
C ILE A 124 -3.25 -17.41 13.99
N ASN A 125 -4.56 -17.59 13.94
CA ASN A 125 -5.35 -17.34 12.74
C ASN A 125 -5.33 -15.86 12.34
N THR A 126 -5.42 -14.94 13.31
CA THR A 126 -5.25 -13.50 13.09
C THR A 126 -3.86 -13.19 12.55
N ARG A 127 -2.80 -13.76 13.14
CA ARG A 127 -1.43 -13.63 12.63
C ARG A 127 -1.32 -14.11 11.17
N VAL A 128 -1.80 -15.31 10.87
CA VAL A 128 -1.72 -15.94 9.55
C VAL A 128 -2.48 -15.12 8.50
N ALA A 129 -3.67 -14.64 8.84
CA ALA A 129 -4.49 -13.82 7.95
C ALA A 129 -3.75 -12.53 7.55
N PHE A 130 -3.13 -11.84 8.50
CA PHE A 130 -2.39 -10.60 8.20
C PHE A 130 -1.04 -10.87 7.55
N GLN A 131 -0.29 -11.87 8.00
CA GLN A 131 1.04 -12.19 7.48
C GLN A 131 1.01 -12.50 5.97
N HIS A 132 0.00 -13.24 5.51
CA HIS A 132 -0.12 -13.64 4.10
C HIS A 132 -0.95 -12.68 3.24
N SER A 133 -1.62 -11.69 3.84
CA SER A 133 -2.31 -10.64 3.10
C SER A 133 -1.48 -9.35 3.08
N ALA A 134 -1.43 -8.65 4.19
CA ALA A 134 -0.73 -7.39 4.35
C ALA A 134 0.81 -7.52 4.32
N GLY A 135 1.38 -8.73 4.43
CA GLY A 135 2.81 -8.95 4.23
C GLY A 135 3.33 -8.59 2.83
N GLU A 136 2.44 -8.62 1.82
CA GLU A 136 2.75 -8.22 0.43
C GLU A 136 2.63 -6.71 0.18
N SER A 137 2.38 -5.94 1.25
CA SER A 137 2.26 -4.49 1.18
C SER A 137 3.62 -3.79 1.22
N VAL A 138 3.62 -2.51 0.87
CA VAL A 138 4.84 -1.71 0.90
C VAL A 138 4.99 -1.05 2.27
N ALA A 139 6.13 -1.32 2.92
CA ALA A 139 6.52 -0.70 4.18
C ALA A 139 6.48 0.83 4.13
N TYR A 140 6.13 1.48 5.25
CA TYR A 140 6.08 2.94 5.40
C TYR A 140 5.08 3.69 4.50
N TRP A 141 4.21 2.97 3.78
CA TRP A 141 3.11 3.58 3.05
C TRP A 141 1.80 3.39 3.83
N PRO A 142 1.03 4.45 4.07
CA PRO A 142 -0.28 4.33 4.71
C PRO A 142 -1.28 3.60 3.80
N ILE A 143 -1.93 2.57 4.34
CA ILE A 143 -2.85 1.68 3.63
C ILE A 143 -4.24 1.79 4.27
N PRO A 144 -5.26 2.26 3.54
CA PRO A 144 -6.64 2.20 3.98
C PRO A 144 -7.06 0.75 4.26
N ALA A 145 -7.57 0.50 5.45
CA ALA A 145 -7.94 -0.82 5.94
C ALA A 145 -9.41 -0.89 6.37
N PHE A 146 -10.08 -1.94 5.90
CA PHE A 146 -11.48 -2.27 6.16
C PHE A 146 -11.53 -3.48 7.08
N ALA A 147 -12.33 -3.43 8.14
CA ALA A 147 -12.39 -4.51 9.12
C ALA A 147 -13.81 -5.05 9.30
N LEU A 148 -13.93 -6.36 9.29
CA LEU A 148 -15.15 -7.09 9.60
C LEU A 148 -14.94 -7.87 10.90
N GLY A 149 -15.81 -7.65 11.86
CA GLY A 149 -15.86 -8.42 13.10
C GLY A 149 -17.17 -9.20 13.19
N PRO A 150 -17.29 -10.10 14.19
CA PRO A 150 -18.54 -10.79 14.44
C PRO A 150 -19.68 -9.81 14.77
N PRO A 151 -20.95 -10.23 14.69
CA PRO A 151 -22.07 -9.43 15.14
C PRO A 151 -21.92 -8.97 16.59
N ASN A 152 -22.32 -7.73 16.86
CA ASN A 152 -22.28 -7.12 18.18
C ASN A 152 -23.71 -6.85 18.70
N PRO A 153 -24.49 -7.89 19.05
CA PRO A 153 -25.92 -7.77 19.37
C PRO A 153 -26.20 -7.05 20.70
N TYR A 154 -25.17 -6.78 21.50
CA TYR A 154 -25.28 -6.09 22.78
C TYR A 154 -24.52 -4.76 22.78
N GLU A 155 -24.24 -4.22 21.59
CA GLU A 155 -23.65 -2.88 21.39
C GLU A 155 -22.46 -2.62 22.30
N LYS A 156 -21.56 -3.62 22.40
CA LYS A 156 -20.28 -3.44 23.08
C LYS A 156 -19.52 -2.27 22.43
N PRO A 157 -18.76 -1.50 23.20
CA PRO A 157 -18.04 -0.36 22.65
C PRO A 157 -16.86 -0.78 21.75
N TYR A 158 -16.52 -2.07 21.70
CA TYR A 158 -15.47 -2.59 20.83
C TYR A 158 -15.88 -2.48 19.36
N ARG A 159 -14.97 -1.95 18.55
CA ARG A 159 -15.11 -1.84 17.11
C ARG A 159 -14.38 -2.99 16.41
N ALA A 160 -14.92 -3.43 15.27
CA ALA A 160 -14.23 -4.37 14.39
C ALA A 160 -12.89 -3.80 13.90
N ALA A 161 -12.76 -2.48 13.83
CA ALA A 161 -11.51 -1.80 13.48
C ALA A 161 -10.29 -2.21 14.35
N ASN A 162 -10.52 -2.67 15.60
CA ASN A 162 -9.43 -3.17 16.46
C ASN A 162 -8.65 -4.33 15.83
N LEU A 163 -9.27 -5.10 14.93
CA LEU A 163 -8.63 -6.15 14.14
C LEU A 163 -7.42 -5.62 13.36
N ILE A 164 -7.46 -4.37 12.89
CA ILE A 164 -6.44 -3.79 12.01
C ILE A 164 -5.09 -3.75 12.72
N ASN A 165 -5.04 -3.14 13.91
CA ASN A 165 -3.79 -3.00 14.65
C ASN A 165 -3.40 -4.31 15.38
N SER A 166 -4.38 -5.06 15.90
CA SER A 166 -4.09 -6.37 16.50
C SER A 166 -3.50 -7.35 15.48
N GLY A 167 -4.08 -7.42 14.29
CA GLY A 167 -3.57 -8.21 13.16
C GLY A 167 -2.19 -7.77 12.68
N ARG A 168 -1.96 -6.46 12.53
CA ARG A 168 -0.63 -5.89 12.22
C ARG A 168 0.42 -6.36 13.22
N ASN A 169 0.13 -6.23 14.52
CA ASN A 169 1.04 -6.61 15.59
C ASN A 169 1.28 -8.13 15.60
N ALA A 170 0.21 -8.94 15.51
CA ALA A 170 0.30 -10.40 15.52
C ALA A 170 1.12 -10.95 14.35
N ALA A 171 1.00 -10.32 13.17
CA ALA A 171 1.75 -10.66 11.97
C ALA A 171 3.16 -10.05 11.92
N THR A 172 3.61 -9.36 12.96
CA THR A 172 4.92 -8.69 13.02
C THR A 172 5.14 -7.73 11.85
N LEU A 173 4.07 -7.08 11.38
CA LEU A 173 4.09 -6.11 10.28
C LEU A 173 4.54 -4.75 10.79
N GLY A 174 5.79 -4.74 11.28
CA GLY A 174 6.36 -3.71 12.13
C GLY A 174 6.28 -2.32 11.55
N VAL A 175 6.48 -2.14 10.26
CA VAL A 175 6.49 -0.81 9.59
C VAL A 175 5.35 -0.63 8.58
N THR A 176 4.43 -1.58 8.52
CA THR A 176 3.22 -1.46 7.73
C THR A 176 2.26 -0.50 8.42
N GLN A 177 1.91 0.59 7.73
CA GLN A 177 1.04 1.63 8.26
C GLN A 177 -0.39 1.36 7.79
N LEU A 178 -1.24 0.82 8.67
CA LEU A 178 -2.64 0.52 8.34
C LEU A 178 -3.55 1.58 8.96
N LEU A 179 -4.41 2.19 8.16
CA LEU A 179 -5.33 3.26 8.58
C LEU A 179 -6.76 2.75 8.60
N TRP A 180 -7.53 3.06 9.64
CA TRP A 180 -8.95 2.71 9.69
C TRP A 180 -9.74 3.47 8.63
N GLN A 181 -10.26 2.76 7.63
CA GLN A 181 -11.09 3.32 6.56
C GLN A 181 -12.57 3.05 6.80
N ASN A 182 -12.91 1.83 7.23
CA ASN A 182 -14.26 1.44 7.57
C ASN A 182 -14.25 0.18 8.45
N ASP A 183 -15.30 -0.03 9.22
CA ASP A 183 -15.48 -1.26 9.97
C ASP A 183 -16.96 -1.63 10.15
N GLU A 184 -17.24 -2.92 10.32
CA GLU A 184 -18.60 -3.43 10.51
C GLU A 184 -18.61 -4.72 11.35
N SER A 185 -19.55 -4.80 12.28
CA SER A 185 -19.86 -6.02 13.05
C SER A 185 -21.08 -6.70 12.45
N THR A 186 -20.89 -7.77 11.68
CA THR A 186 -21.95 -8.37 10.85
C THR A 186 -21.72 -9.86 10.63
N ASN A 187 -22.77 -10.58 10.20
CA ASN A 187 -22.65 -11.96 9.71
C ASN A 187 -22.32 -12.01 8.19
N TYR A 188 -22.31 -10.88 7.50
CA TYR A 188 -22.31 -10.79 6.04
C TYR A 188 -21.27 -9.80 5.54
N ALA A 189 -20.34 -10.26 4.71
CA ALA A 189 -19.26 -9.42 4.18
C ALA A 189 -19.66 -8.56 2.96
N GLN A 190 -20.80 -8.85 2.33
CA GLN A 190 -21.22 -8.27 1.04
C GLN A 190 -21.20 -6.74 1.05
N SER A 191 -21.83 -6.12 2.06
CA SER A 191 -21.88 -4.67 2.23
C SER A 191 -20.49 -4.04 2.36
N MET A 192 -19.57 -4.67 3.09
CA MET A 192 -18.20 -4.16 3.23
C MET A 192 -17.41 -4.30 1.92
N ILE A 193 -17.60 -5.39 1.19
CA ILE A 193 -16.96 -5.60 -0.12
C ILE A 193 -17.46 -4.54 -1.11
N GLU A 194 -18.77 -4.26 -1.17
CA GLU A 194 -19.32 -3.18 -2.00
C GLU A 194 -18.71 -1.82 -1.64
N ARG A 195 -18.58 -1.52 -0.33
CA ARG A 195 -17.94 -0.29 0.15
C ARG A 195 -16.46 -0.21 -0.20
N LEU A 196 -15.73 -1.32 -0.24
CA LEU A 196 -14.34 -1.38 -0.72
C LEU A 196 -14.26 -0.99 -2.21
N PHE A 197 -15.13 -1.53 -3.06
CA PHE A 197 -15.18 -1.17 -4.48
C PHE A 197 -15.54 0.30 -4.69
N GLN A 198 -16.59 0.78 -4.02
CA GLN A 198 -16.99 2.20 -4.04
C GLN A 198 -15.88 3.12 -3.57
N PHE A 199 -15.12 2.72 -2.54
CA PHE A 199 -13.97 3.48 -2.07
C PHE A 199 -12.92 3.63 -3.17
N PHE A 200 -12.59 2.56 -3.89
CA PHE A 200 -11.65 2.64 -4.99
C PHE A 200 -12.18 3.51 -6.15
N GLU A 201 -13.46 3.40 -6.49
CA GLU A 201 -14.11 4.25 -7.50
C GLU A 201 -14.02 5.74 -7.14
N ALA A 202 -14.36 6.08 -5.90
CA ALA A 202 -14.28 7.45 -5.39
C ALA A 202 -12.83 7.96 -5.26
N ASN A 203 -11.86 7.05 -5.11
CA ASN A 203 -10.46 7.38 -4.88
C ASN A 203 -9.54 6.77 -5.97
N PRO A 204 -9.54 7.31 -7.21
CA PRO A 204 -8.83 6.71 -8.36
C PRO A 204 -7.30 6.71 -8.25
N LYS A 205 -6.76 7.47 -7.30
CA LYS A 205 -5.31 7.55 -7.01
C LYS A 205 -4.85 6.56 -5.96
N VAL A 206 -5.76 5.98 -5.17
CA VAL A 206 -5.39 5.04 -4.10
C VAL A 206 -4.83 3.77 -4.75
N PRO A 207 -3.60 3.37 -4.39
CA PRO A 207 -2.92 2.25 -5.03
C PRO A 207 -3.26 0.89 -4.42
N GLN A 208 -3.62 0.85 -3.14
CA GLN A 208 -3.91 -0.38 -2.42
C GLN A 208 -4.84 -0.13 -1.23
N ALA A 209 -5.55 -1.19 -0.82
CA ALA A 209 -6.34 -1.22 0.39
C ALA A 209 -6.34 -2.66 0.95
N LEU A 210 -6.48 -2.77 2.27
CA LEU A 210 -6.62 -4.04 2.96
C LEU A 210 -8.08 -4.24 3.38
N ILE A 211 -8.64 -5.42 3.18
CA ILE A 211 -9.86 -5.85 3.87
C ILE A 211 -9.54 -7.08 4.71
N ALA A 212 -9.91 -7.06 5.99
CA ALA A 212 -9.68 -8.16 6.91
C ALA A 212 -10.96 -8.51 7.66
N SER A 213 -11.12 -9.78 8.02
CA SER A 213 -12.20 -10.24 8.86
C SER A 213 -11.74 -11.22 9.92
N GLU A 214 -12.44 -11.21 11.05
CA GLU A 214 -12.35 -12.24 12.07
C GLU A 214 -13.75 -12.68 12.50
N ASP A 215 -13.92 -13.98 12.73
CA ASP A 215 -15.13 -14.55 13.32
C ASP A 215 -14.82 -15.91 13.96
N GLY A 216 -15.56 -16.30 15.00
CA GLY A 216 -15.32 -17.53 15.74
C GLY A 216 -15.97 -17.51 17.11
N ASP A 217 -16.09 -18.66 17.77
CA ASP A 217 -16.63 -18.73 19.12
C ASP A 217 -15.82 -17.88 20.12
N VAL A 218 -14.48 -17.89 20.02
CA VAL A 218 -13.58 -17.09 20.87
C VAL A 218 -13.77 -15.61 20.58
N THR A 219 -13.74 -15.21 19.31
CA THR A 219 -13.94 -13.81 18.91
C THR A 219 -15.34 -13.31 19.28
N ARG A 220 -16.39 -14.13 19.10
CA ARG A 220 -17.78 -13.79 19.49
C ARG A 220 -17.94 -13.69 21.01
N ASN A 221 -17.14 -14.41 21.79
CA ASN A 221 -17.26 -14.43 23.25
C ASN A 221 -16.99 -13.05 23.89
N ILE A 222 -16.21 -12.16 23.26
CA ILE A 222 -16.00 -10.79 23.78
C ILE A 222 -17.28 -9.94 23.64
N TYR A 223 -18.13 -10.27 22.66
CA TYR A 223 -19.37 -9.56 22.38
C TYR A 223 -20.57 -10.08 23.18
N ARG A 224 -20.39 -11.07 24.06
CA ARG A 224 -21.48 -11.67 24.85
C ARG A 224 -22.17 -10.67 25.79
N LYS A 225 -23.39 -11.00 26.19
CA LYS A 225 -24.15 -10.25 27.20
C LYS A 225 -23.35 -10.13 28.50
N ARG A 226 -23.36 -8.94 29.12
CA ARG A 226 -22.67 -8.70 30.40
C ARG A 226 -23.27 -9.60 31.49
N GLY A 227 -22.42 -10.22 32.30
CA GLY A 227 -22.83 -11.07 33.43
C GLY A 227 -23.19 -12.52 33.07
N THR A 228 -23.15 -12.91 31.79
CA THR A 228 -23.34 -14.33 31.42
C THR A 228 -22.05 -15.14 31.60
N PRO A 229 -22.12 -16.47 31.69
CA PRO A 229 -20.94 -17.32 31.55
C PRO A 229 -20.25 -17.07 30.20
N GLY A 230 -18.91 -17.19 30.18
CA GLY A 230 -18.12 -17.22 28.94
C GLY A 230 -17.94 -18.65 28.42
N LEU A 231 -17.00 -18.83 27.51
CA LEU A 231 -16.62 -20.16 27.01
C LEU A 231 -16.17 -21.09 28.14
N GLN A 232 -16.56 -22.37 28.01
CA GLN A 232 -16.25 -23.42 28.98
C GLN A 232 -14.75 -23.72 29.00
N LYS A 233 -14.20 -23.91 30.21
CA LYS A 233 -12.82 -24.35 30.41
C LYS A 233 -12.77 -25.87 30.53
N ASN A 234 -11.66 -26.47 30.08
CA ASN A 234 -11.39 -27.91 30.21
C ASN A 234 -12.51 -28.81 29.68
N THR A 235 -13.19 -28.39 28.61
CA THR A 235 -14.31 -29.11 28.01
C THR A 235 -14.11 -29.25 26.52
N GLN A 236 -14.22 -30.48 26.04
CA GLN A 236 -14.19 -30.79 24.61
C GLN A 236 -15.52 -30.38 23.99
N VAL A 237 -15.49 -29.43 23.05
CA VAL A 237 -16.69 -28.94 22.36
C VAL A 237 -16.40 -28.81 20.87
N VAL A 238 -17.39 -29.13 20.05
CA VAL A 238 -17.37 -28.74 18.64
C VAL A 238 -17.68 -27.24 18.59
N PRO A 239 -16.86 -26.41 17.93
CA PRO A 239 -17.14 -24.99 17.77
C PRO A 239 -18.51 -24.76 17.11
N THR A 240 -19.28 -23.80 17.63
CA THR A 240 -20.53 -23.40 16.96
C THR A 240 -20.22 -22.59 15.71
N VAL A 241 -19.23 -21.69 15.83
CA VAL A 241 -18.57 -21.01 14.73
C VAL A 241 -17.08 -21.31 14.84
N PHE A 242 -16.52 -21.91 13.79
CA PHE A 242 -15.08 -22.14 13.72
C PHE A 242 -14.34 -20.81 13.68
N GLU A 243 -13.21 -20.72 14.38
CA GLU A 243 -12.31 -19.57 14.25
C GLU A 243 -11.94 -19.41 12.78
N SER A 244 -12.23 -18.26 12.18
CA SER A 244 -12.06 -17.99 10.77
C SER A 244 -11.59 -16.55 10.58
N MET A 245 -10.40 -16.43 10.03
CA MET A 245 -9.75 -15.14 9.82
C MET A 245 -9.29 -15.08 8.37
N THR A 246 -9.58 -13.95 7.72
CA THR A 246 -9.15 -13.71 6.35
C THR A 246 -8.62 -12.30 6.20
N GLY A 247 -7.68 -12.13 5.27
CA GLY A 247 -7.22 -10.83 4.82
C GLY A 247 -7.04 -10.84 3.31
N LEU A 248 -7.37 -9.74 2.65
CA LEU A 248 -7.13 -9.53 1.22
C LEU A 248 -6.48 -8.17 1.04
N LEU A 249 -5.25 -8.17 0.52
CA LEU A 249 -4.61 -6.96 0.02
C LEU A 249 -4.99 -6.80 -1.44
N VAL A 250 -5.73 -5.75 -1.73
CA VAL A 250 -6.23 -5.43 -3.08
C VAL A 250 -5.48 -4.22 -3.61
N THR A 251 -5.00 -4.30 -4.84
CA THR A 251 -4.13 -3.30 -5.43
C THR A 251 -4.52 -2.91 -6.86
N ARG A 252 -4.16 -1.70 -7.23
CA ARG A 252 -4.02 -1.27 -8.62
C ARG A 252 -2.53 -1.26 -8.93
N SER A 253 -2.03 -2.34 -9.52
CA SER A 253 -0.58 -2.52 -9.75
C SER A 253 0.04 -1.34 -10.49
N ASP A 254 -0.69 -0.78 -11.43
CA ASP A 254 -0.31 0.40 -12.20
C ASP A 254 -0.11 1.66 -11.34
N ARG A 255 -0.87 1.81 -10.25
CA ARG A 255 -0.77 2.89 -9.27
C ARG A 255 0.32 2.62 -8.25
N VAL A 256 0.51 1.37 -7.84
CA VAL A 256 1.65 0.97 -7.00
C VAL A 256 2.96 1.29 -7.72
N ASP A 257 3.08 0.91 -9.00
CA ASP A 257 4.30 1.15 -9.78
C ASP A 257 4.53 2.63 -10.11
N ARG A 258 3.45 3.43 -10.21
CA ARG A 258 3.56 4.87 -10.48
C ARG A 258 3.80 5.72 -9.24
N TYR A 259 3.14 5.40 -8.12
CA TYR A 259 3.06 6.27 -6.96
C TYR A 259 3.82 5.77 -5.74
N ILE A 260 4.17 4.49 -5.69
CA ILE A 260 4.87 3.90 -4.54
C ILE A 260 6.28 3.47 -4.93
N ARG A 261 6.41 2.56 -5.90
CA ARG A 261 7.71 1.93 -6.25
C ARG A 261 8.85 2.91 -6.55
N PRO A 262 8.65 4.04 -7.26
CA PRO A 262 9.73 4.98 -7.56
C PRO A 262 10.30 5.70 -6.33
N TYR A 263 9.56 5.68 -5.22
CA TYR A 263 9.91 6.33 -3.96
C TYR A 263 10.32 5.32 -2.88
N ALA A 264 10.43 4.04 -3.21
CA ALA A 264 10.97 3.03 -2.31
C ALA A 264 12.44 3.33 -2.03
N THR A 265 12.83 3.32 -0.74
CA THR A 265 14.20 3.58 -0.32
C THR A 265 14.97 2.26 -0.22
N ASN A 266 16.29 2.31 -0.41
CA ASN A 266 17.20 1.19 -0.18
C ASN A 266 17.92 1.32 1.17
N GLU A 267 17.45 2.21 2.05
CA GLU A 267 18.03 2.40 3.37
C GLU A 267 17.73 1.17 4.24
N PRO A 268 18.69 0.72 5.07
CA PRO A 268 18.41 -0.31 6.06
C PRO A 268 17.24 0.12 6.95
N GLU A 269 16.27 -0.78 7.13
CA GLU A 269 15.12 -0.52 7.98
C GLU A 269 15.57 -0.41 9.44
N ASP A 270 15.42 0.78 10.03
CA ASP A 270 15.55 1.02 11.46
C ASP A 270 14.44 1.97 11.91
N ASN A 271 13.33 1.38 12.35
CA ASN A 271 12.19 2.13 12.88
C ASN A 271 12.36 2.54 14.36
N GLN A 272 13.49 2.19 15.00
CA GLN A 272 13.80 2.57 16.38
C GLN A 272 14.61 3.87 16.45
N SER A 273 15.44 4.13 15.44
CA SER A 273 16.18 5.39 15.32
C SER A 273 15.28 6.52 14.82
N LYS A 274 15.21 7.65 15.55
CA LYS A 274 14.52 8.87 15.08
C LYS A 274 15.41 9.78 14.24
N ASP A 275 16.64 9.36 13.94
CA ASP A 275 17.60 10.16 13.19
C ASP A 275 17.48 9.94 11.67
N THR A 276 16.95 8.78 11.26
CA THR A 276 16.66 8.42 9.86
C THR A 276 15.31 8.99 9.41
N ASP A 277 15.12 9.20 8.12
CA ASP A 277 13.86 9.76 7.60
C ASP A 277 12.70 8.78 7.76
N LEU A 278 12.93 7.48 7.53
CA LEU A 278 11.94 6.43 7.79
C LEU A 278 11.58 6.31 9.28
N GLY A 279 12.56 6.47 10.17
CA GLY A 279 12.33 6.47 11.60
C GLY A 279 11.57 7.69 12.11
N LYS A 280 11.82 8.88 11.54
CA LYS A 280 11.00 10.08 11.78
C LYS A 280 9.58 9.90 11.29
N LEU A 281 9.38 9.34 10.09
CA LEU A 281 8.05 9.02 9.56
C LEU A 281 7.31 8.04 10.47
N TRP A 282 7.99 7.01 10.97
CA TRP A 282 7.42 6.05 11.91
C TRP A 282 7.01 6.69 13.24
N ALA A 283 7.88 7.52 13.82
CA ALA A 283 7.58 8.25 15.03
C ALA A 283 6.38 9.20 14.81
N PHE A 284 6.37 9.92 13.69
CA PHE A 284 5.26 10.80 13.31
C PHE A 284 3.93 10.04 13.18
N TYR A 285 3.94 8.88 12.51
CA TYR A 285 2.77 8.02 12.38
C TYR A 285 2.15 7.69 13.74
N TRP A 286 2.95 7.23 14.71
CA TRP A 286 2.42 6.88 16.03
C TRP A 286 2.05 8.07 16.90
N ASP A 287 2.75 9.20 16.75
CA ASP A 287 2.36 10.43 17.42
C ASP A 287 0.98 10.92 16.93
N ARG A 288 0.69 10.76 15.62
CA ARG A 288 -0.63 11.04 15.04
C ARG A 288 -1.67 10.00 15.46
N ASP A 289 -1.31 8.73 15.48
CA ASP A 289 -2.21 7.65 15.92
C ASP A 289 -2.70 7.89 17.34
N LYS A 290 -1.78 8.17 18.27
CA LYS A 290 -2.11 8.48 19.66
C LYS A 290 -2.99 9.73 19.78
N ALA A 291 -2.64 10.82 19.08
CA ALA A 291 -3.42 12.05 19.10
C ALA A 291 -4.85 11.85 18.58
N PHE A 292 -5.02 11.02 17.55
CA PHE A 292 -6.33 10.63 17.05
C PHE A 292 -7.14 9.84 18.08
N MET A 293 -6.52 8.88 18.79
CA MET A 293 -7.22 8.10 19.82
C MET A 293 -7.76 8.99 20.94
N ASP A 294 -6.90 9.87 21.47
CA ASP A 294 -7.27 10.81 22.53
C ASP A 294 -8.42 11.72 22.08
N TRP A 295 -8.34 12.24 20.85
CA TRP A 295 -9.40 13.05 20.25
C TRP A 295 -10.71 12.27 20.08
N TYR A 296 -10.64 11.05 19.54
CA TYR A 296 -11.81 10.20 19.27
C TYR A 296 -12.55 9.88 20.56
N GLU A 297 -11.84 9.41 21.59
CA GLU A 297 -12.45 9.06 22.87
C GLU A 297 -13.05 10.29 23.57
N THR A 298 -12.40 11.45 23.47
CA THR A 298 -12.93 12.70 24.01
C THR A 298 -14.22 13.11 23.27
N ALA A 299 -14.24 12.98 21.94
CA ALA A 299 -15.42 13.28 21.13
C ALA A 299 -16.59 12.33 21.43
N GLU A 300 -16.32 11.03 21.63
CA GLU A 300 -17.36 10.05 22.00
C GLU A 300 -17.88 10.26 23.43
N LYS A 301 -17.02 10.61 24.40
CA LYS A 301 -17.44 11.04 25.75
C LYS A 301 -18.37 12.25 25.69
N ALA A 302 -18.05 13.24 24.85
CA ALA A 302 -18.89 14.43 24.67
C ALA A 302 -20.27 14.09 24.07
N LYS A 303 -20.39 12.98 23.33
CA LYS A 303 -21.67 12.44 22.82
C LYS A 303 -22.43 11.60 23.85
N GLY A 304 -21.87 11.40 25.05
CA GLY A 304 -22.51 10.65 26.14
C GLY A 304 -22.12 9.17 26.21
N VAL A 305 -21.10 8.72 25.47
CA VAL A 305 -20.57 7.35 25.61
C VAL A 305 -19.79 7.24 26.92
N GLU A 306 -20.27 6.41 27.85
CA GLU A 306 -19.70 6.29 29.21
C GLU A 306 -18.25 5.76 29.21
N THR A 307 -17.97 4.77 28.35
CA THR A 307 -16.66 4.14 28.20
C THR A 307 -16.33 4.02 26.71
N PRO A 308 -15.85 5.09 26.06
CA PRO A 308 -15.50 5.03 24.64
C PRO A 308 -14.28 4.11 24.46
N TYR A 309 -14.26 3.42 23.32
CA TYR A 309 -13.10 2.66 22.89
C TYR A 309 -12.74 3.12 21.49
N ALA A 310 -11.51 3.60 21.34
CA ALA A 310 -11.01 4.00 20.05
C ALA A 310 -10.87 2.78 19.10
N PRO A 311 -10.87 2.99 17.77
CA PRO A 311 -10.84 1.94 16.73
C PRO A 311 -9.51 1.17 16.62
N GLY A 312 -8.55 1.37 17.52
CA GLY A 312 -7.28 0.62 17.55
C GLY A 312 -6.18 1.11 16.60
N THR A 313 -6.52 1.81 15.50
CA THR A 313 -5.60 2.71 14.78
C THR A 313 -6.30 3.97 14.22
N MET A 314 -5.55 5.01 13.83
CA MET A 314 -6.11 6.24 13.28
C MET A 314 -6.84 6.08 11.96
N SER A 315 -7.83 6.94 11.75
CA SER A 315 -8.62 6.92 10.53
C SER A 315 -7.86 7.44 9.32
N THR A 316 -8.23 6.94 8.14
CA THR A 316 -7.72 7.45 6.85
C THR A 316 -8.03 8.93 6.67
N ALA A 317 -9.22 9.38 7.10
CA ALA A 317 -9.62 10.78 7.02
C ALA A 317 -8.76 11.69 7.90
N TYR A 318 -8.40 11.25 9.12
CA TYR A 318 -7.52 12.00 10.02
C TYR A 318 -6.09 12.10 9.49
N TRP A 319 -5.57 11.03 8.90
CA TRP A 319 -4.23 11.05 8.32
C TRP A 319 -4.10 12.03 7.14
N GLN A 320 -5.21 12.31 6.44
CA GLN A 320 -5.24 13.19 5.27
C GLN A 320 -5.52 14.66 5.58
N SER A 321 -5.93 14.99 6.81
CA SER A 321 -6.26 16.36 7.24
C SER A 321 -5.05 17.13 7.73
#